data_AF-A0A7J9PUR1-F1
#
_entry.id   AF-A0A7J9PUR1-F1
#
_cell.length_a   1.000
_cell.length_b   1.000
_cell.length_c   1.000
_cell.angle_alpha   90.00
_cell.angle_beta   90.00
_cell.angle_gamma   90.00
#
_symmetry.space_group_name_H-M   'P 1'
#
loop_
_entity.id
_entity.type
_entity.pdbx_description
1 polymer ?
#
loop_
_entity_poly.entity_id
_entity_poly.type
_entity_poly.pdbx_seq_one_letter_code
_entity_poly.pdbx_strand_id
1 'polypeptide(L)' 'NVKNKASFITPVPGGVGPVTVAMIMKNTVEAFKRSKM' A
#
# COMPACT_ATOMS: atom_id res chain seq x y z
N ASN A 1 -11.48 22.81 -2.99
CA ASN A 1 -10.60 22.25 -1.94
C ASN A 1 -11.26 21.01 -1.33
N VAL A 2 -10.70 19.82 -1.56
CA VAL A 2 -11.25 18.55 -1.05
C VAL A 2 -10.84 18.32 0.42
N LYS A 3 -9.81 19.05 0.89
CA LYS A 3 -9.26 18.97 2.24
C LYS A 3 -10.29 19.13 3.35
N ASN A 4 -11.31 19.96 3.12
CA ASN A 4 -12.32 20.30 4.12
C ASN A 4 -13.63 19.49 3.93
N LYS A 5 -13.67 18.59 2.95
CA LYS A 5 -14.87 17.78 2.64
C LYS A 5 -14.72 16.31 3.06
N ALA A 6 -13.49 15.80 3.11
CA ALA A 6 -13.22 14.42 3.50
C ALA A 6 -12.82 14.34 4.98
N SER A 7 -13.34 13.34 5.71
CA SER A 7 -12.94 13.07 7.10
C SER A 7 -11.47 12.63 7.21
N PHE A 8 -10.93 12.01 6.15
CA PHE A 8 -9.55 11.55 6.07
C PHE A 8 -9.01 11.72 4.66
N ILE A 9 -7.72 12.05 4.56
CA ILE A 9 -6.99 12.21 3.29
C ILE A 9 -5.61 11.60 3.44
N THR A 10 -5.24 10.73 2.49
CA THR A 10 -3.87 10.22 2.39
C THR A 10 -2.97 11.34 1.85
N PRO A 11 -1.89 11.71 2.56
CA PRO A 11 -1.01 12.78 2.11
C PRO A 11 -0.27 12.40 0.83
N VAL A 12 0.09 13.41 0.05
CA VAL A 12 1.03 13.27 -1.06
C VAL A 12 2.15 14.29 -0.84
N PRO A 13 3.43 13.88 -0.80
CA PRO A 13 3.93 12.50 -0.92
C PRO A 13 3.66 11.65 0.34
N GLY A 14 3.86 10.33 0.24
CA GLY A 14 3.78 9.40 1.40
C GLY A 14 2.48 8.63 1.58
N GLY A 15 1.50 8.80 0.67
CA GLY A 15 0.22 8.09 0.71
C GLY A 15 0.31 6.66 0.18
N VAL A 16 -0.53 6.33 -0.79
CA VAL A 16 -0.67 4.94 -1.28
C VAL A 16 0.54 4.43 -2.05
N GLY A 17 1.37 5.31 -2.63
CA GLY A 17 2.54 4.92 -3.44
C GLY A 17 3.52 3.99 -2.69
N PRO A 18 4.09 4.43 -1.54
CA PRO A 18 4.93 3.57 -0.71
C PRO A 18 4.24 2.28 -0.23
N VAL A 19 2.95 2.33 0.07
CA VAL A 19 2.16 1.16 0.49
C VAL A 19 2.07 0.12 -0.64
N THR A 20 1.89 0.56 -1.88
CA THR A 20 1.87 -0.34 -3.05
C THR A 20 3.18 -1.13 -3.18
N VAL A 21 4.32 -0.45 -3.02
CA VAL A 21 5.64 -1.11 -3.08
C VAL A 21 5.77 -2.17 -1.97
N ALA A 22 5.42 -1.81 -0.73
CA ALA A 22 5.45 -2.74 0.39
C ALA A 22 4.52 -3.95 0.16
N MET A 23 3.33 -3.71 -0.40
CA MET A 23 2.35 -4.77 -0.66
C MET A 23 2.83 -5.74 -1.75
N ILE A 24 3.48 -5.25 -2.81
CA ILE A 24 4.10 -6.09 -3.83
C ILE A 24 5.18 -6.98 -3.19
N MET A 25 6.07 -6.43 -2.38
CA MET A 25 7.11 -7.20 -1.71
C MET A 25 6.51 -8.28 -0.80
N LYS A 26 5.49 -7.93 -0.02
CA LYS A 26 4.76 -8.87 0.83
C LYS A 26 4.15 -10.01 0.00
N ASN A 27 3.44 -9.69 -1.07
CA ASN A 27 2.81 -10.67 -1.94
C ASN A 27 3.82 -11.63 -2.57
N THR A 28 4.99 -11.13 -2.98
CA THR A 28 6.08 -11.95 -3.52
C THR A 28 6.59 -12.96 -2.49
N VAL A 29 6.83 -12.52 -1.25
CA VAL A 29 7.28 -13.41 -0.16
C VAL A 29 6.21 -14.44 0.18
N GLU A 30 4.94 -14.04 0.23
CA GLU A 30 3.85 -14.98 0.48
C GLU A 30 3.67 -15.99 -0.66
N ALA A 31 3.80 -15.58 -1.92
CA ALA A 31 3.73 -16.47 -3.07
C ALA A 31 4.85 -17.52 -3.02
N PHE A 32 6.07 -17.11 -2.67
CA PHE A 32 7.19 -18.03 -2.47
C PHE A 32 6.95 -19.03 -1.34
N LYS A 33 6.40 -18.58 -0.20
CA LYS A 33 6.03 -19.47 0.91
C LYS A 33 4.97 -20.48 0.49
N ARG A 34 3.95 -20.05 -0.26
CA ARG A 34 2.88 -20.91 -0.78
C ARG A 34 3.38 -21.94 -1.79
N SER A 35 4.36 -21.60 -2.62
CA SER A 35 4.91 -22.53 -3.64
C SER A 35 5.88 -23.57 -3.08
N LYS A 36 6.34 -23.40 -1.84
CA LYS A 36 7.33 -24.26 -1.16
C LYS A 36 6.70 -25.20 -0.13
N MET A 37 5.37 -25.16 0.05
CA MET A 37 4.57 -26.14 0.80
C MET A 37 4.02 -27.21 -0.12
#